data_AF-A0A4Q6A6X5-F1
#
_entry.id   AF-A0A4Q6A6X5-F1
#
_cell.length_a   1.000
_cell.length_b   1.000
_cell.length_c   1.000
_cell.angle_alpha   90.00
_cell.angle_beta   90.00
_cell.angle_gamma   90.00
#
_symmetry.space_group_name_H-M   'P 1'
#
loop_
_entity.id
_entity.type
_entity.pdbx_description
1 polymer ?
#
loop_
_entity_poly.entity_id
_entity_poly.type
_entity_poly.pdbx_seq_one_letter_code
_entity_poly.pdbx_strand_id
1 'polypeptide(L)'
;MAMKRTVFFLFLLSFFIGCKPGKGLFGTKRLHEQYAQKLRAAGLEQTALGRQWFAAADTALSSPQTVTLPYKEIGYFGAEKPGATGLKFTAKRGEKLHFLVQANPDTGFALFTELWEERQNDEPRFLQAPDSSNRFTREAENDETYILRLQPELLKSGDYTVSISVGPSLDFPVQGGRVGSIWGDDRDAGTRRHEGIDIFAPKRTPALAIAEGTVTSVREGGIGGKVVFMRPEGKPFTLYYAHLDEQLVTNGQRVKSGDTVGLVGNTGNARTTPPHLHFGIYAS
;
A
#
# COMPACT_ATOMS: atom_id res chain seq x y z
N MET A 1 68.36 34.72 -35.81
CA MET A 1 67.15 35.53 -35.96
C MET A 1 65.96 34.56 -35.91
N ALA A 2 65.38 34.37 -34.72
CA ALA A 2 64.49 33.25 -34.42
C ALA A 2 63.02 33.61 -34.67
N MET A 3 62.34 32.77 -35.45
CA MET A 3 60.92 32.85 -35.76
C MET A 3 60.11 32.24 -34.61
N LYS A 4 59.34 33.07 -33.88
CA LYS A 4 58.42 32.62 -32.83
C LYS A 4 57.17 32.02 -33.48
N ARG A 5 56.90 30.73 -33.23
CA ARG A 5 55.62 30.08 -33.50
C ARG A 5 54.85 29.91 -32.19
N THR A 6 53.66 30.51 -32.19
CA THR A 6 52.62 30.45 -31.17
C THR A 6 52.08 29.04 -31.02
N VAL A 7 51.96 28.53 -29.79
CA VAL A 7 51.14 27.35 -29.47
C VAL A 7 50.10 27.79 -28.43
N PHE A 8 48.84 27.78 -28.84
CA PHE A 8 47.68 28.07 -28.02
C PHE A 8 47.26 26.78 -27.31
N PHE A 9 47.29 26.74 -25.98
CA PHE A 9 46.80 25.60 -25.20
C PHE A 9 45.28 25.71 -25.04
N LEU A 10 44.53 24.82 -25.70
CA LEU A 10 43.09 24.65 -25.48
C LEU A 10 42.89 23.73 -24.27
N PHE A 11 42.42 24.26 -23.14
CA PHE A 11 41.97 23.47 -22.00
C PHE A 11 40.55 22.94 -22.28
N LEU A 12 40.44 21.65 -22.60
CA LEU A 12 39.16 20.95 -22.74
C LEU A 12 38.69 20.49 -21.34
N LEU A 13 37.78 21.25 -20.73
CA LEU A 13 37.17 20.91 -19.45
C LEU A 13 36.13 19.79 -19.67
N SER A 14 36.52 18.54 -19.39
CA SER A 14 35.63 17.38 -19.49
C SER A 14 34.73 17.31 -18.26
N PHE A 15 33.45 17.64 -18.43
CA PHE A 15 32.41 17.42 -17.43
C PHE A 15 32.11 15.92 -17.31
N PHE A 16 32.64 15.27 -16.27
CA PHE A 16 32.19 13.93 -15.86
C PHE A 16 30.83 14.07 -15.16
N ILE A 17 29.74 13.94 -15.93
CA ILE A 17 28.41 13.71 -15.36
C ILE A 17 28.37 12.25 -14.90
N GLY A 18 28.54 12.04 -13.60
CA GLY A 18 28.34 10.74 -12.97
C GLY A 18 26.87 10.33 -13.04
N CYS A 19 26.53 9.38 -13.90
CA CYS A 19 25.26 8.68 -13.88
C CYS A 19 25.11 7.89 -12.57
N LYS A 20 24.22 8.32 -11.68
CA LYS A 20 23.63 7.42 -10.67
C LYS A 20 22.59 6.53 -11.38
N PRO A 21 22.59 5.20 -11.16
CA PRO A 21 21.58 4.34 -11.75
C PRO A 21 20.25 4.55 -11.01
N GLY A 22 19.36 5.34 -11.61
CA GLY A 22 17.95 5.39 -11.20
C GLY A 22 17.31 4.04 -11.45
N LYS A 23 16.95 3.32 -10.38
CA LYS A 23 16.01 2.20 -10.47
C LYS A 23 14.65 2.77 -10.90
N GLY A 24 14.17 2.42 -12.09
CA GLY A 24 12.80 2.73 -12.52
C GLY A 24 12.54 2.84 -14.02
N LEU A 25 13.53 2.71 -14.92
CA LEU A 25 13.31 3.02 -16.35
C LEU A 25 12.76 1.88 -17.24
N PHE A 26 12.43 0.72 -16.68
CA PHE A 26 11.79 -0.38 -17.42
C PHE A 26 10.61 -0.96 -16.64
N GLY A 27 9.62 -0.12 -16.32
CA GLY A 27 8.28 -0.62 -16.04
C GLY A 27 7.68 -1.16 -17.33
N THR A 28 7.16 -2.39 -17.32
CA THR A 28 6.27 -2.86 -18.39
C THR A 28 5.21 -1.80 -18.64
N LYS A 29 5.18 -1.21 -19.85
CA LYS A 29 4.21 -0.18 -20.20
C LYS A 29 2.80 -0.65 -19.83
N ARG A 30 1.99 0.19 -19.21
CA ARG A 30 0.60 -0.12 -18.79
C ARG A 30 -0.19 -0.68 -19.98
N LEU A 31 -1.00 -1.73 -19.80
CA LEU A 31 -1.74 -2.35 -20.91
C LEU A 31 -2.65 -1.34 -21.63
N HIS A 32 -3.30 -0.46 -20.88
CA HIS A 32 -4.07 0.66 -21.43
C HIS A 32 -3.19 1.57 -22.31
N GLU A 33 -2.04 2.00 -21.80
CA GLU A 33 -1.10 2.87 -22.51
C GLU A 33 -0.55 2.21 -23.79
N GLN A 34 -0.24 0.91 -23.73
CA GLN A 34 0.19 0.16 -24.92
C GLN A 34 -0.92 0.11 -25.97
N TYR A 35 -2.15 -0.14 -25.56
CA TYR A 35 -3.30 -0.16 -26.45
C TYR A 35 -3.58 1.23 -27.05
N ALA A 36 -3.55 2.28 -26.22
CA ALA A 36 -3.63 3.66 -26.64
C ALA A 36 -2.59 3.99 -27.73
N GLN A 37 -1.33 3.60 -27.54
CA GLN A 37 -0.26 3.81 -28.54
C GLN A 37 -0.56 3.08 -29.86
N LYS A 38 -1.13 1.87 -29.83
CA LYS A 38 -1.57 1.15 -31.04
C LYS A 38 -2.70 1.89 -31.76
N LEU A 39 -3.69 2.42 -31.03
CA LEU A 39 -4.76 3.22 -31.63
C LEU A 39 -4.21 4.48 -32.31
N ARG A 40 -3.27 5.18 -31.68
CA ARG A 40 -2.62 6.36 -32.27
C ARG A 40 -1.81 6.00 -33.51
N ALA A 41 -1.01 4.95 -33.46
CA ALA A 41 -0.23 4.47 -34.60
C ALA A 41 -1.11 4.06 -35.78
N ALA A 42 -2.33 3.57 -35.53
CA ALA A 42 -3.32 3.24 -36.55
C ALA A 42 -4.13 4.47 -37.02
N GLY A 43 -3.85 5.68 -36.53
CA GLY A 43 -4.59 6.91 -36.86
C GLY A 43 -6.01 6.96 -36.28
N LEU A 44 -6.37 6.03 -35.39
CA LEU A 44 -7.73 5.90 -34.87
C LEU A 44 -8.11 7.03 -33.92
N GLU A 45 -7.14 7.70 -33.28
CA GLU A 45 -7.39 8.90 -32.48
C GLU A 45 -8.04 10.05 -33.27
N GLN A 46 -7.95 10.03 -34.61
CA GLN A 46 -8.57 11.01 -35.51
C GLN A 46 -9.99 10.60 -35.96
N THR A 47 -10.46 9.41 -35.56
CA THR A 47 -11.83 8.94 -35.83
C THR A 47 -12.79 9.39 -34.73
N ALA A 48 -14.09 9.39 -35.00
CA ALA A 48 -15.10 9.74 -33.99
C ALA A 48 -15.05 8.81 -32.77
N LEU A 49 -15.00 7.49 -33.00
CA LEU A 49 -14.98 6.49 -31.93
C LEU A 49 -13.64 6.48 -31.17
N GLY A 50 -12.51 6.68 -31.86
CA GLY A 50 -11.21 6.78 -31.18
C GLY A 50 -11.13 8.01 -30.28
N ARG A 51 -11.57 9.19 -30.76
CA ARG A 51 -11.67 10.40 -29.90
C ARG A 51 -12.54 10.15 -28.67
N GLN A 52 -13.69 9.49 -28.84
CA GLN A 52 -14.58 9.14 -27.71
C GLN A 52 -13.88 8.20 -26.72
N TRP A 53 -13.10 7.23 -27.20
CA TRP A 53 -12.37 6.30 -26.33
C TRP A 53 -11.31 7.02 -25.48
N PHE A 54 -10.53 7.94 -26.09
CA PHE A 54 -9.57 8.76 -25.33
C PHE A 54 -10.29 9.69 -24.35
N ALA A 55 -11.32 10.40 -24.78
CA ALA A 55 -12.08 11.31 -23.92
C ALA A 55 -12.76 10.58 -22.74
N ALA A 56 -13.25 9.35 -22.95
CA ALA A 56 -13.79 8.52 -21.89
C ALA A 56 -12.71 8.15 -20.86
N ALA A 57 -11.51 7.83 -21.31
CA ALA A 57 -10.37 7.52 -20.45
C ALA A 57 -10.00 8.70 -19.53
N ASP A 58 -10.07 9.92 -20.06
CA ASP A 58 -9.79 11.17 -19.34
C ASP A 58 -10.95 11.53 -18.39
N THR A 59 -12.19 11.33 -18.84
CA THR A 59 -13.41 11.59 -18.04
C THR A 59 -13.47 10.68 -16.81
N ALA A 60 -13.08 9.40 -16.96
CA ALA A 60 -13.02 8.46 -15.83
C ALA A 60 -12.02 8.88 -14.73
N LEU A 61 -11.03 9.72 -15.04
CA LEU A 61 -10.08 10.25 -14.06
C LEU A 61 -10.48 11.63 -13.53
N SER A 62 -11.04 12.48 -14.38
CA SER A 62 -11.41 13.87 -14.04
C SER A 62 -12.81 14.01 -13.42
N SER A 63 -13.73 13.08 -13.68
CA SER A 63 -15.09 13.07 -13.14
C SER A 63 -15.53 11.64 -12.73
N PRO A 64 -14.81 10.99 -11.79
CA PRO A 64 -15.15 9.65 -11.34
C PRO A 64 -16.42 9.64 -10.48
N GLN A 65 -17.11 8.50 -10.47
CA GLN A 65 -18.22 8.22 -9.56
C GLN A 65 -17.68 7.92 -8.16
N THR A 66 -18.13 8.66 -7.15
CA THR A 66 -17.80 8.37 -5.74
C THR A 66 -18.55 7.14 -5.23
N VAL A 67 -17.82 6.22 -4.60
CA VAL A 67 -18.35 4.99 -3.99
C VAL A 67 -17.81 4.83 -2.57
N THR A 68 -18.56 4.10 -1.73
CA THR A 68 -18.13 3.72 -0.38
C THR A 68 -17.65 2.28 -0.35
N LEU A 69 -16.67 1.98 0.50
CA LEU A 69 -16.12 0.65 0.64
C LEU A 69 -16.79 -0.12 1.81
N PRO A 70 -16.96 -1.46 1.71
CA PRO A 70 -16.66 -2.29 0.55
C PRO A 70 -17.65 -2.05 -0.60
N TYR A 71 -17.18 -2.24 -1.84
CA TYR A 71 -17.95 -1.97 -3.05
C TYR A 71 -17.99 -3.18 -3.98
N LYS A 72 -19.14 -3.40 -4.64
CA LYS A 72 -19.29 -4.37 -5.72
C LYS A 72 -20.32 -3.87 -6.72
N GLU A 73 -20.00 -3.96 -8.00
CA GLU A 73 -20.93 -3.70 -9.09
C GLU A 73 -20.79 -4.73 -10.22
N ILE A 74 -21.86 -4.85 -11.00
CA ILE A 74 -21.86 -5.47 -12.32
C ILE A 74 -22.13 -4.35 -13.30
N GLY A 75 -21.25 -4.17 -14.28
CA GLY A 75 -21.38 -3.15 -15.31
C GLY A 75 -21.31 -3.75 -16.71
N TYR A 76 -21.65 -2.94 -17.71
CA TYR A 76 -21.64 -3.32 -19.12
C TYR A 76 -21.04 -2.20 -19.97
N PHE A 77 -20.17 -2.56 -20.92
CA PHE A 77 -19.72 -1.66 -21.97
C PHE A 77 -20.33 -2.06 -23.31
N GLY A 78 -20.81 -1.08 -24.08
CA GLY A 78 -21.31 -1.28 -25.44
C GLY A 78 -20.28 -0.88 -26.49
N ALA A 79 -20.10 -1.70 -27.53
CA ALA A 79 -19.12 -1.47 -28.60
C ALA A 79 -19.34 -0.15 -29.37
N GLU A 80 -20.60 0.24 -29.54
CA GLU A 80 -21.03 1.43 -30.31
C GLU A 80 -20.79 2.76 -29.58
N LYS A 81 -20.58 2.71 -28.26
CA LYS A 81 -20.37 3.90 -27.43
C LYS A 81 -19.15 3.67 -26.53
N PRO A 82 -17.92 3.97 -27.02
CA PRO A 82 -16.70 3.86 -26.25
C PRO A 82 -16.85 4.58 -24.92
N GLY A 83 -16.64 3.84 -23.83
CA GLY A 83 -16.84 4.33 -22.47
C GLY A 83 -15.72 3.85 -21.54
N ALA A 84 -15.66 4.46 -20.36
CA ALA A 84 -14.80 4.05 -19.26
C ALA A 84 -15.52 4.37 -17.96
N THR A 85 -15.25 3.58 -16.92
CA THR A 85 -15.75 3.79 -15.57
C THR A 85 -14.61 4.26 -14.69
N GLY A 86 -14.84 5.31 -13.91
CA GLY A 86 -13.95 5.75 -12.83
C GLY A 86 -14.66 5.62 -11.50
N LEU A 87 -14.10 4.86 -10.56
CA LEU A 87 -14.63 4.69 -9.21
C LEU A 87 -13.72 5.37 -8.20
N LYS A 88 -14.21 6.42 -7.56
CA LYS A 88 -13.49 7.19 -6.54
C LYS A 88 -13.86 6.71 -5.14
N PHE A 89 -12.86 6.41 -4.31
CA PHE A 89 -13.07 5.98 -2.93
C PHE A 89 -11.88 6.40 -2.05
N THR A 90 -12.12 6.49 -0.75
CA THR A 90 -11.09 6.82 0.24
C THR A 90 -10.74 5.59 1.07
N ALA A 91 -9.46 5.42 1.39
CA ALA A 91 -9.00 4.43 2.36
C ALA A 91 -8.20 5.13 3.46
N LYS A 92 -8.31 4.62 4.68
CA LYS A 92 -7.58 5.11 5.84
C LYS A 92 -6.23 4.43 5.94
N ARG A 93 -5.25 5.12 6.53
CA ARG A 93 -3.97 4.53 6.87
C ARG A 93 -4.15 3.20 7.63
N GLY A 94 -3.46 2.16 7.16
CA GLY A 94 -3.52 0.81 7.75
C GLY A 94 -4.62 -0.09 7.17
N GLU A 95 -5.43 0.41 6.25
CA GLU A 95 -6.33 -0.41 5.44
C GLU A 95 -5.56 -1.07 4.28
N LYS A 96 -5.89 -2.33 4.02
CA LYS A 96 -5.47 -3.07 2.85
C LYS A 96 -6.66 -3.28 1.94
N LEU A 97 -6.55 -2.70 0.75
CA LEU A 97 -7.53 -2.82 -0.32
C LEU A 97 -7.26 -4.08 -1.11
N HIS A 98 -8.32 -4.82 -1.41
CA HIS A 98 -8.29 -6.00 -2.26
C HIS A 98 -9.22 -5.76 -3.45
N PHE A 99 -8.68 -5.90 -4.65
CA PHE A 99 -9.38 -5.68 -5.90
C PHE A 99 -9.56 -7.01 -6.63
N LEU A 100 -10.77 -7.23 -7.12
CA LEU A 100 -11.10 -8.30 -8.06
C LEU A 100 -11.89 -7.69 -9.21
N VAL A 101 -11.38 -7.83 -10.42
CA VAL A 101 -12.08 -7.42 -11.65
C VAL A 101 -12.24 -8.64 -12.54
N GLN A 102 -13.45 -8.89 -13.01
CA GLN A 102 -13.77 -10.03 -13.86
C GLN A 102 -14.56 -9.53 -15.06
N ALA A 103 -13.98 -9.60 -16.25
CA ALA A 103 -14.74 -9.45 -17.49
C ALA A 103 -15.42 -10.80 -17.84
N ASN A 104 -16.60 -10.76 -18.43
CA ASN A 104 -17.25 -11.96 -18.95
C ASN A 104 -16.34 -12.61 -20.02
N PRO A 105 -15.87 -13.86 -19.82
CA PRO A 105 -14.97 -14.51 -20.77
C PRO A 105 -15.61 -14.78 -22.12
N ASP A 106 -16.94 -14.95 -22.18
CA ASP A 106 -17.66 -15.32 -23.41
C ASP A 106 -17.66 -14.21 -24.46
N THR A 107 -17.44 -12.95 -24.06
CA THR A 107 -17.42 -11.79 -24.95
C THR A 107 -16.01 -11.44 -25.45
N GLY A 108 -14.96 -12.09 -24.92
CA GLY A 108 -13.59 -12.00 -25.46
C GLY A 108 -13.02 -10.59 -25.56
N PHE A 109 -13.36 -9.68 -24.62
CA PHE A 109 -12.84 -8.32 -24.59
C PHE A 109 -11.84 -8.11 -23.48
N ALA A 110 -10.73 -7.40 -23.75
CA ALA A 110 -9.81 -6.99 -22.69
C ALA A 110 -10.39 -5.78 -21.94
N LEU A 111 -10.35 -5.84 -20.61
CA LEU A 111 -10.72 -4.75 -19.72
C LEU A 111 -9.47 -4.20 -19.03
N PHE A 112 -9.03 -3.01 -19.46
CA PHE A 112 -7.92 -2.33 -18.84
C PHE A 112 -8.34 -1.79 -17.48
N THR A 113 -7.65 -2.23 -16.43
CA THR A 113 -7.89 -1.82 -15.05
C THR A 113 -6.66 -1.12 -14.51
N GLU A 114 -6.84 0.05 -13.92
CA GLU A 114 -5.73 0.82 -13.36
C GLU A 114 -6.16 1.56 -12.09
N LEU A 115 -5.33 1.49 -11.06
CA LEU A 115 -5.48 2.24 -9.83
C LEU A 115 -4.65 3.52 -9.88
N TRP A 116 -5.28 4.63 -9.53
CA TRP A 116 -4.71 5.96 -9.49
C TRP A 116 -4.90 6.56 -8.10
N GLU A 117 -3.97 7.42 -7.70
CA GLU A 117 -4.06 8.28 -6.52
C GLU A 117 -4.57 9.65 -6.96
N GLU A 118 -5.63 10.14 -6.32
CA GLU A 118 -6.04 11.53 -6.47
C GLU A 118 -5.07 12.42 -5.69
N ARG A 119 -4.57 13.47 -6.35
CA ARG A 119 -3.65 14.44 -5.75
C ARG A 119 -4.32 15.80 -5.72
N GLN A 120 -4.19 16.51 -4.60
CA GLN A 120 -4.73 17.86 -4.48
C GLN A 120 -4.03 18.78 -5.48
N ASN A 121 -4.81 19.40 -6.37
CA ASN A 121 -4.35 20.37 -7.36
C ASN A 121 -3.31 19.84 -8.38
N ASP A 122 -3.26 18.54 -8.61
CA ASP A 122 -2.36 17.91 -9.59
C ASP A 122 -3.10 16.76 -10.30
N GLU A 123 -2.56 16.32 -11.43
CA GLU A 123 -3.10 15.18 -12.17
C GLU A 123 -3.03 13.90 -11.32
N PRO A 124 -4.03 12.99 -11.42
CA PRO A 124 -3.99 11.72 -10.73
C PRO A 124 -2.71 10.94 -11.05
N ARG A 125 -2.08 10.38 -10.01
CA ARG A 125 -0.84 9.62 -10.17
C ARG A 125 -1.17 8.14 -10.34
N PHE A 126 -0.69 7.54 -11.43
CA PHE A 126 -0.80 6.11 -11.62
C PHE A 126 -0.07 5.36 -10.51
N LEU A 127 -0.72 4.35 -9.93
CA LEU A 127 -0.18 3.52 -8.87
C LEU A 127 0.12 2.10 -9.32
N GLN A 128 -0.88 1.42 -9.89
CA GLN A 128 -0.84 -0.02 -10.11
C GLN A 128 -1.84 -0.44 -11.19
N ALA A 129 -1.53 -1.54 -11.87
CA ALA A 129 -2.46 -2.30 -12.72
C ALA A 129 -2.50 -3.75 -12.19
N PRO A 130 -3.58 -4.51 -12.44
CA PRO A 130 -3.65 -5.90 -12.01
C PRO A 130 -2.56 -6.76 -12.66
N ASP A 131 -2.27 -7.89 -12.03
CA ASP A 131 -1.53 -8.98 -12.66
C ASP A 131 -2.43 -9.76 -13.67
N SER A 132 -1.91 -10.85 -14.23
CA SER A 132 -2.65 -11.69 -15.18
C SER A 132 -3.90 -12.36 -14.59
N SER A 133 -4.08 -12.35 -13.27
CA SER A 133 -5.25 -12.92 -12.60
C SER A 133 -6.39 -11.91 -12.40
N ASN A 134 -6.22 -10.67 -12.86
CA ASN A 134 -7.15 -9.56 -12.62
C ASN A 134 -7.43 -9.30 -11.13
N ARG A 135 -6.46 -9.64 -10.27
CA ARG A 135 -6.49 -9.40 -8.82
C ARG A 135 -5.26 -8.59 -8.44
N PHE A 136 -5.42 -7.71 -7.46
CA PHE A 136 -4.29 -7.03 -6.85
C PHE A 136 -4.69 -6.45 -5.49
N THR A 137 -3.70 -6.04 -4.72
CA THR A 137 -3.90 -5.42 -3.41
C THR A 137 -3.09 -4.15 -3.27
N ARG A 138 -3.59 -3.20 -2.48
CA ARG A 138 -2.88 -1.98 -2.12
C ARG A 138 -3.03 -1.69 -0.64
N GLU A 139 -1.94 -1.41 0.04
CA GLU A 139 -1.99 -0.86 1.40
C GLU A 139 -2.07 0.68 1.32
N ALA A 140 -2.96 1.25 2.11
CA ALA A 140 -3.05 2.69 2.31
C ALA A 140 -2.02 3.12 3.36
N GLU A 141 -0.98 3.81 2.90
CA GLU A 141 0.10 4.31 3.78
C GLU A 141 -0.32 5.57 4.52
N ASN A 142 -1.21 6.37 3.93
CA ASN A 142 -1.85 7.53 4.52
C ASN A 142 -3.36 7.47 4.27
N ASP A 143 -4.09 8.43 4.85
CA ASP A 143 -5.48 8.67 4.47
C ASP A 143 -5.50 9.24 3.05
N GLU A 144 -5.85 8.39 2.09
CA GLU A 144 -5.67 8.64 0.65
C GLU A 144 -6.97 8.39 -0.11
N THR A 145 -7.14 9.14 -1.18
CA THR A 145 -8.25 8.97 -2.12
C THR A 145 -7.72 8.37 -3.40
N TYR A 146 -8.39 7.32 -3.87
CA TYR A 146 -8.01 6.56 -5.05
C TYR A 146 -9.11 6.65 -6.11
N ILE A 147 -8.70 6.41 -7.36
CA ILE A 147 -9.58 6.25 -8.50
C ILE A 147 -9.24 4.92 -9.18
N LEU A 148 -10.20 4.00 -9.25
CA LEU A 148 -10.09 2.78 -10.05
C LEU A 148 -10.72 3.04 -11.42
N ARG A 149 -9.90 3.01 -12.47
CA ARG A 149 -10.36 3.16 -13.86
C ARG A 149 -10.52 1.79 -14.51
N LEU A 150 -11.66 1.56 -15.14
CA LEU A 150 -11.99 0.40 -15.96
C LEU A 150 -12.33 0.86 -17.37
N GLN A 151 -11.66 0.32 -18.38
CA GLN A 151 -11.93 0.68 -19.77
C GLN A 151 -11.72 -0.51 -20.73
N PRO A 152 -12.70 -0.85 -21.58
CA PRO A 152 -12.54 -1.90 -22.56
C PRO A 152 -11.70 -1.45 -23.76
N GLU A 153 -11.31 -2.42 -24.59
CA GLU A 153 -10.86 -2.14 -25.96
C GLU A 153 -11.92 -1.39 -26.79
N LEU A 154 -11.45 -0.65 -27.79
CA LEU A 154 -12.32 0.04 -28.74
C LEU A 154 -13.18 -0.97 -29.52
N LEU A 155 -14.46 -0.65 -29.75
CA LEU A 155 -15.43 -1.50 -30.48
C LEU A 155 -15.67 -2.88 -29.85
N LYS A 156 -15.42 -3.02 -28.55
CA LYS A 156 -15.76 -4.24 -27.80
C LYS A 156 -16.89 -3.99 -26.82
N SER A 157 -17.70 -5.01 -26.64
CA SER A 157 -18.79 -5.03 -25.67
C SER A 157 -18.62 -6.17 -24.68
N GLY A 158 -19.13 -5.97 -23.47
CA GLY A 158 -19.27 -7.06 -22.52
C GLY A 158 -19.50 -6.59 -21.10
N ASP A 159 -19.93 -7.55 -20.29
CA ASP A 159 -20.16 -7.35 -18.87
C ASP A 159 -18.86 -7.49 -18.08
N TYR A 160 -18.81 -6.81 -16.94
CA TYR A 160 -17.78 -7.00 -15.94
C TYR A 160 -18.36 -6.98 -14.54
N THR A 161 -17.66 -7.62 -13.61
CA THR A 161 -17.86 -7.47 -12.18
C THR A 161 -16.61 -6.87 -11.59
N VAL A 162 -16.75 -5.84 -10.77
CA VAL A 162 -15.66 -5.33 -9.93
C VAL A 162 -16.04 -5.44 -8.47
N SER A 163 -15.08 -5.80 -7.63
CA SER A 163 -15.21 -5.84 -6.18
C SER A 163 -13.98 -5.21 -5.54
N ILE A 164 -14.24 -4.32 -4.59
CA ILE A 164 -13.23 -3.65 -3.76
C ILE A 164 -13.58 -3.94 -2.31
N SER A 165 -12.77 -4.78 -1.66
CA SER A 165 -12.93 -5.10 -0.24
C SER A 165 -11.77 -4.54 0.59
N VAL A 166 -12.05 -4.26 1.86
CA VAL A 166 -11.09 -3.69 2.81
C VAL A 166 -10.78 -4.71 3.89
N GLY A 167 -9.50 -4.85 4.22
CA GLY A 167 -9.01 -5.64 5.35
C GLY A 167 -7.93 -4.88 6.10
N PRO A 168 -7.40 -5.43 7.20
CA PRO A 168 -6.26 -4.86 7.91
C PRO A 168 -4.97 -5.04 7.09
N SER A 169 -4.04 -4.08 7.18
CA SER A 169 -2.70 -4.23 6.60
C SER A 169 -1.73 -5.03 7.47
N LEU A 170 -2.08 -5.25 8.73
CA LEU A 170 -1.28 -5.89 9.74
C LEU A 170 -2.04 -7.06 10.38
N ASP A 171 -1.31 -8.12 10.73
CA ASP A 171 -1.88 -9.28 11.42
C ASP A 171 -2.18 -8.97 12.90
N PHE A 172 -2.94 -9.86 13.55
CA PHE A 172 -3.25 -9.72 14.97
C PHE A 172 -2.17 -10.39 15.83
N PRO A 173 -1.58 -9.71 16.83
CA PRO A 173 -0.36 -10.17 17.52
C PRO A 173 -0.58 -11.30 18.53
N VAL A 174 -1.83 -11.67 18.84
CA VAL A 174 -2.15 -12.74 19.80
C VAL A 174 -3.34 -13.56 19.30
N GLN A 175 -3.11 -14.76 18.80
CA GLN A 175 -4.21 -15.61 18.31
C GLN A 175 -5.23 -15.90 19.42
N GLY A 176 -6.51 -15.62 19.14
CA GLY A 176 -7.61 -15.80 20.11
C GLY A 176 -7.63 -14.78 21.27
N GLY A 177 -6.73 -13.80 21.26
CA GLY A 177 -6.72 -12.70 22.23
C GLY A 177 -7.90 -11.75 22.04
N ARG A 178 -8.25 -11.02 23.10
CA ARG A 178 -9.35 -10.05 23.09
C ARG A 178 -8.85 -8.67 23.47
N VAL A 179 -9.11 -7.67 22.62
CA VAL A 179 -8.84 -6.27 22.95
C VAL A 179 -9.78 -5.85 24.08
N GLY A 180 -9.21 -5.46 25.22
CA GLY A 180 -9.97 -5.03 26.40
C GLY A 180 -9.73 -3.57 26.79
N SER A 181 -8.69 -2.93 26.25
CA SER A 181 -8.43 -1.49 26.39
C SER A 181 -7.81 -0.97 25.11
N ILE A 182 -8.20 0.25 24.72
CA ILE A 182 -7.87 0.87 23.44
C ILE A 182 -7.02 2.13 23.63
N TRP A 183 -6.47 2.61 22.53
CA TRP A 183 -5.71 3.86 22.49
C TRP A 183 -6.53 5.02 23.06
N GLY A 184 -5.90 5.84 23.91
CA GLY A 184 -6.51 7.02 24.52
C GLY A 184 -7.23 6.76 25.85
N ASP A 185 -7.43 5.50 26.26
CA ASP A 185 -7.96 5.15 27.57
C ASP A 185 -7.11 5.76 28.70
N ASP A 186 -7.75 6.08 29.83
CA ASP A 186 -7.03 6.60 30.99
C ASP A 186 -6.09 5.55 31.58
N ARG A 187 -4.93 6.02 32.04
CA ARG A 187 -3.91 5.24 32.74
C ARG A 187 -3.45 5.97 33.98
N ASP A 188 -3.04 5.20 34.98
CA ASP A 188 -2.46 5.72 36.22
C ASP A 188 -3.37 6.78 36.88
N ALA A 189 -4.66 6.44 37.04
CA ALA A 189 -5.70 7.34 37.57
C ALA A 189 -5.90 8.66 36.77
N GLY A 190 -5.65 8.61 35.46
CA GLY A 190 -5.88 9.73 34.54
C GLY A 190 -4.66 10.62 34.32
N THR A 191 -3.51 10.30 34.92
CA THR A 191 -2.27 11.08 34.71
C THR A 191 -1.60 10.77 33.36
N ARG A 192 -1.97 9.66 32.72
CA ARG A 192 -1.43 9.23 31.43
C ARG A 192 -2.55 8.74 30.50
N ARG A 193 -2.33 8.86 29.20
CA ARG A 193 -3.16 8.23 28.15
C ARG A 193 -2.54 6.92 27.68
N HIS A 194 -3.38 5.96 27.35
CA HIS A 194 -2.95 4.68 26.83
C HIS A 194 -2.42 4.84 25.39
N GLU A 195 -1.14 4.58 25.18
CA GLU A 195 -0.48 4.69 23.87
C GLU A 195 -0.32 3.31 23.20
N GLY A 196 -1.39 2.55 23.18
CA GLY A 196 -1.43 1.20 22.61
C GLY A 196 -2.81 0.56 22.78
N ILE A 197 -2.85 -0.75 22.64
CA ILE A 197 -3.99 -1.59 22.96
C ILE A 197 -3.56 -2.69 23.92
N ASP A 198 -4.47 -3.10 24.81
CA ASP A 198 -4.23 -4.24 25.69
C ASP A 198 -5.05 -5.43 25.22
N ILE A 199 -4.33 -6.50 24.88
CA ILE A 199 -4.89 -7.73 24.32
C ILE A 199 -4.79 -8.81 25.38
N PHE A 200 -5.93 -9.09 26.01
CA PHE A 200 -6.02 -10.09 27.06
C PHE A 200 -5.98 -11.50 26.48
N ALA A 201 -5.13 -12.34 27.07
CA ALA A 201 -4.98 -13.74 26.73
C ALA A 201 -4.38 -14.49 27.93
N PRO A 202 -4.52 -15.82 28.03
CA PRO A 202 -3.87 -16.60 29.07
C PRO A 202 -2.38 -16.31 29.16
N LYS A 203 -1.84 -16.32 30.37
CA LYS A 203 -0.39 -16.17 30.58
C LYS A 203 0.34 -17.24 29.76
N ARG A 204 1.45 -16.84 29.16
CA ARG A 204 2.28 -17.63 28.23
C ARG A 204 1.67 -17.93 26.86
N THR A 205 0.58 -17.27 26.48
CA THR A 205 0.10 -17.30 25.08
C THR A 205 1.19 -16.69 24.17
N PRO A 206 1.48 -17.27 22.99
CA PRO A 206 2.42 -16.68 22.04
C PRO A 206 2.01 -15.27 21.62
N ALA A 207 2.94 -14.32 21.74
CA ALA A 207 2.87 -13.01 21.11
C ALA A 207 3.64 -13.09 19.78
N LEU A 208 2.97 -12.76 18.69
CA LEU A 208 3.43 -12.98 17.33
C LEU A 208 3.91 -11.68 16.69
N ALA A 209 4.97 -11.77 15.88
CA ALA A 209 5.32 -10.73 14.92
C ALA A 209 4.17 -10.56 13.92
N ILE A 210 3.64 -9.35 13.80
CA ILE A 210 2.49 -9.05 12.90
C ILE A 210 2.90 -8.61 11.49
N ALA A 211 4.20 -8.57 11.21
CA ALA A 211 4.79 -8.23 9.93
C ALA A 211 6.24 -8.76 9.86
N GLU A 212 6.76 -8.94 8.66
CA GLU A 212 8.19 -9.20 8.46
C GLU A 212 9.03 -7.96 8.82
N GLY A 213 10.15 -8.18 9.49
CA GLY A 213 11.01 -7.09 9.91
C GLY A 213 12.19 -7.51 10.78
N THR A 214 12.75 -6.54 11.50
CA THR A 214 13.92 -6.72 12.37
C THR A 214 13.60 -6.29 13.79
N VAL A 215 13.98 -7.12 14.76
CA VAL A 215 13.94 -6.80 16.19
C VAL A 215 14.97 -5.71 16.47
N THR A 216 14.50 -4.51 16.83
CA THR A 216 15.36 -3.34 17.06
C THR A 216 15.83 -3.26 18.50
N SER A 217 15.07 -3.81 19.45
CA SER A 217 15.46 -3.81 20.87
C SER A 217 14.68 -4.84 21.69
N VAL A 218 15.36 -5.50 22.62
CA VAL A 218 14.81 -6.39 23.65
C VAL A 218 15.30 -5.86 25.00
N ARG A 219 14.37 -5.51 25.91
CA ARG A 219 14.72 -4.85 27.19
C ARG A 219 13.88 -5.39 28.34
N GLU A 220 14.41 -5.28 29.54
CA GLU A 220 13.67 -5.57 30.78
C GLU A 220 13.75 -4.37 31.73
N GLY A 221 12.61 -4.01 32.33
CA GLY A 221 12.50 -2.94 33.32
C GLY A 221 11.47 -1.88 32.94
N GLY A 222 11.38 -0.83 33.78
CA GLY A 222 10.42 0.27 33.59
C GLY A 222 8.96 -0.17 33.63
N ILE A 223 8.07 0.67 33.08
CA ILE A 223 6.62 0.41 33.07
C ILE A 223 6.27 -0.83 32.23
N GLY A 224 6.98 -1.04 31.12
CA GLY A 224 6.71 -2.13 30.17
C GLY A 224 7.15 -3.51 30.67
N GLY A 225 7.99 -3.60 31.70
CA GLY A 225 8.52 -4.87 32.16
C GLY A 225 9.44 -5.49 31.11
N LYS A 226 9.14 -6.72 30.67
CA LYS A 226 9.83 -7.34 29.55
C LYS A 226 9.20 -6.91 28.24
N VAL A 227 10.00 -6.31 27.37
CA VAL A 227 9.54 -5.71 26.12
C VAL A 227 10.36 -6.14 24.91
N VAL A 228 9.70 -6.15 23.75
CA VAL A 228 10.33 -6.31 22.43
C VAL A 228 9.89 -5.15 21.56
N PHE A 229 10.85 -4.54 20.86
CA PHE A 229 10.63 -3.59 19.78
C PHE A 229 11.05 -4.23 18.46
N MET A 230 10.23 -4.08 17.42
CA MET A 230 10.60 -4.47 16.06
C MET A 230 10.17 -3.42 15.05
N ARG A 231 10.94 -3.29 13.97
CA ARG A 231 10.62 -2.42 12.84
C ARG A 231 10.27 -3.27 11.64
N PRO A 232 9.03 -3.18 11.13
CA PRO A 232 8.66 -3.86 9.90
C PRO A 232 9.46 -3.33 8.71
N GLU A 233 9.75 -4.19 7.74
CA GLU A 233 10.54 -3.82 6.58
C GLU A 233 9.81 -2.76 5.73
N GLY A 234 10.53 -1.71 5.32
CA GLY A 234 9.98 -0.62 4.51
C GLY A 234 8.96 0.28 5.22
N LYS A 235 8.69 0.10 6.51
CA LYS A 235 7.68 0.88 7.24
C LYS A 235 8.28 1.97 8.14
N PRO A 236 7.66 3.15 8.24
CA PRO A 236 8.12 4.27 9.06
C PRO A 236 7.61 4.19 10.52
N PHE A 237 7.43 2.99 11.05
CA PHE A 237 6.95 2.79 12.42
C PHE A 237 7.63 1.62 13.11
N THR A 238 7.58 1.63 14.44
CA THR A 238 8.07 0.57 15.31
C THR A 238 6.90 -0.05 16.05
N LEU A 239 6.92 -1.38 16.14
CA LEU A 239 5.98 -2.18 16.91
C LEU A 239 6.55 -2.46 18.28
N TYR A 240 5.72 -2.33 19.31
CA TYR A 240 6.09 -2.49 20.71
C TYR A 240 5.23 -3.57 21.36
N TYR A 241 5.89 -4.55 21.96
CA TYR A 241 5.28 -5.65 22.68
C TYR A 241 5.74 -5.57 24.13
N ALA A 242 4.82 -5.40 25.07
CA ALA A 242 5.14 -5.20 26.48
C ALA A 242 4.36 -6.12 27.42
N HIS A 243 4.77 -6.08 28.70
CA HIS A 243 4.29 -6.92 29.78
C HIS A 243 4.56 -8.42 29.57
N LEU A 244 5.51 -8.78 28.71
CA LEU A 244 5.81 -10.17 28.36
C LEU A 244 6.25 -10.98 29.59
N ASP A 245 5.88 -12.25 29.65
CA ASP A 245 6.42 -13.20 30.63
C ASP A 245 7.85 -13.62 30.23
N GLU A 246 8.08 -13.75 28.92
CA GLU A 246 9.32 -14.23 28.31
C GLU A 246 9.52 -13.57 26.94
N GLN A 247 10.78 -13.26 26.60
CA GLN A 247 11.18 -12.75 25.28
C GLN A 247 11.87 -13.89 24.55
N LEU A 248 11.43 -14.21 23.33
CA LEU A 248 11.93 -15.36 22.57
C LEU A 248 12.79 -14.95 21.37
N VAL A 249 13.23 -13.69 21.35
CA VAL A 249 14.02 -13.10 20.27
C VAL A 249 15.17 -12.27 20.82
N THR A 250 16.15 -11.96 19.97
CA THR A 250 17.31 -11.13 20.31
C THR A 250 17.44 -9.89 19.43
N ASN A 251 18.19 -8.88 19.88
CA ASN A 251 18.48 -7.68 19.09
C ASN A 251 19.08 -8.03 17.72
N GLY A 252 18.58 -7.40 16.65
CA GLY A 252 19.02 -7.62 15.28
C GLY A 252 18.45 -8.86 14.61
N GLN A 253 17.66 -9.68 15.32
CA GLN A 253 17.01 -10.86 14.73
C GLN A 253 15.99 -10.44 13.67
N ARG A 254 16.03 -11.08 12.50
CA ARG A 254 14.95 -10.99 11.52
C ARG A 254 13.83 -11.96 11.87
N VAL A 255 12.59 -11.49 11.73
CA VAL A 255 11.38 -12.27 11.99
C VAL A 255 10.43 -12.13 10.80
N LYS A 256 9.65 -13.18 10.54
CA LYS A 256 8.54 -13.19 9.59
C LYS A 256 7.22 -12.95 10.32
N SER A 257 6.18 -12.57 9.57
CA SER A 257 4.84 -12.55 10.15
C SER A 257 4.46 -13.93 10.69
N GLY A 258 3.92 -13.98 11.91
CA GLY A 258 3.56 -15.21 12.62
C GLY A 258 4.66 -15.80 13.51
N ASP A 259 5.92 -15.34 13.41
CA ASP A 259 6.97 -15.80 14.32
C ASP A 259 6.68 -15.36 15.76
N THR A 260 6.94 -16.22 16.74
CA THR A 260 6.72 -15.85 18.15
C THR A 260 7.86 -14.95 18.65
N VAL A 261 7.53 -13.72 19.05
CA VAL A 261 8.51 -12.74 19.59
C VAL A 261 8.64 -12.82 21.10
N GLY A 262 7.62 -13.33 21.78
CA GLY A 262 7.59 -13.47 23.23
C GLY A 262 6.32 -14.17 23.69
N LEU A 263 6.15 -14.25 25.00
CA LEU A 263 5.01 -14.89 25.64
C LEU A 263 4.24 -13.87 26.46
N VAL A 264 2.92 -13.83 26.32
CA VAL A 264 2.01 -12.93 27.05
C VAL A 264 2.22 -13.08 28.56
N GLY A 265 2.26 -11.96 29.27
CA GLY A 265 2.50 -11.95 30.71
C GLY A 265 1.78 -10.81 31.41
N ASN A 266 2.39 -10.37 32.50
CA ASN A 266 1.96 -9.23 33.30
C ASN A 266 3.18 -8.56 33.97
N THR A 267 4.35 -8.55 33.32
CA THR A 267 5.54 -7.92 33.90
C THR A 267 5.45 -6.40 33.86
N GLY A 268 6.32 -5.70 34.61
CA GLY A 268 6.28 -4.23 34.69
C GLY A 268 5.17 -3.73 35.63
N ASN A 269 4.48 -2.66 35.24
CA ASN A 269 3.37 -2.12 36.05
C ASN A 269 2.08 -2.93 35.93
N ALA A 270 1.97 -3.87 34.98
CA ALA A 270 0.83 -4.77 34.83
C ALA A 270 0.75 -5.88 35.89
N ARG A 271 1.71 -5.98 36.84
CA ARG A 271 1.87 -7.14 37.75
C ARG A 271 0.61 -7.51 38.56
N THR A 272 -0.26 -6.54 38.83
CA THR A 272 -1.50 -6.71 39.61
C THR A 272 -2.75 -6.81 38.74
N THR A 273 -2.61 -6.90 37.42
CA THR A 273 -3.70 -6.97 36.45
C THR A 273 -3.77 -8.37 35.81
N PRO A 274 -4.90 -8.75 35.19
CA PRO A 274 -4.96 -9.97 34.39
C PRO A 274 -3.91 -9.96 33.25
N PRO A 275 -3.32 -11.12 32.89
CA PRO A 275 -2.33 -11.20 31.83
C PRO A 275 -2.84 -10.63 30.49
N HIS A 276 -1.99 -9.83 29.85
CA HIS A 276 -2.28 -9.21 28.56
C HIS A 276 -0.98 -8.83 27.84
N LEU A 277 -1.07 -8.69 26.52
CA LEU A 277 -0.06 -8.00 25.72
C LEU A 277 -0.47 -6.53 25.62
N HIS A 278 0.38 -5.62 26.11
CA HIS A 278 0.31 -4.23 25.67
C HIS A 278 1.02 -4.12 24.32
N PHE A 279 0.29 -3.70 23.30
CA PHE A 279 0.76 -3.60 21.92
C PHE A 279 0.66 -2.16 21.42
N GLY A 280 1.80 -1.59 20.99
CA GLY A 280 1.90 -0.22 20.50
C GLY A 280 2.44 -0.15 19.08
N ILE A 281 1.96 0.85 18.32
CA ILE A 281 2.52 1.23 17.01
C ILE A 281 2.98 2.68 17.13
N TYR A 282 4.29 2.89 17.05
CA TYR A 282 4.90 4.21 17.21
C TYR A 282 5.52 4.67 15.90
N ALA A 283 5.06 5.81 15.38
CA ALA A 283 5.71 6.47 14.25
C ALA A 283 7.17 6.80 14.62
N SER A 284 8.08 6.60 13.67
CA SER A 284 9.50 6.99 13.80
C SER A 284 9.73 8.41 13.32
#